data_AF-A0A537VHJ2-F1
#
_entry.id   AF-A0A537VHJ2-F1
#
_cell.length_a   1.000
_cell.length_b   1.000
_cell.length_c   1.000
_cell.angle_alpha   90.00
_cell.angle_beta   90.00
_cell.angle_gamma   90.00
#
_symmetry.space_group_name_H-M   'P 1'
#
loop_
_entity.id
_entity.type
_entity.pdbx_description
1 polymer ?
#
loop_
_entity_poly.entity_id
_entity_poly.type
_entity_poly.pdbx_seq_one_letter_code
_entity_poly.pdbx_strand_id
1 'polypeptide(L)'
;MDNVTVQVEDLPPPGQPGLLGLYRGIPLSQRGRGYTNVLPDTITLYRATIMRSAGLDERRLKAMVAHTVAHEVAHHFGISDQRLFEIDAY
;
A
#
# COMPACT_ATOMS: atom_id res chain seq x y z
N MET A 1 -8.75 -7.98 -9.39
CA MET A 1 -8.50 -6.72 -8.66
C MET A 1 -9.24 -5.67 -9.44
N ASP A 2 -10.45 -5.34 -8.99
CA ASP A 2 -11.29 -4.42 -9.72
C ASP A 2 -11.24 -3.07 -9.01
N ASN A 3 -10.92 -2.01 -9.77
CA ASN A 3 -10.94 -0.62 -9.31
C ASN A 3 -9.83 -0.24 -8.30
N VAL A 4 -8.60 -0.77 -8.46
CA VAL A 4 -7.40 -0.32 -7.72
C VAL A 4 -6.36 0.22 -8.69
N THR A 5 -5.90 1.45 -8.47
CA THR A 5 -4.77 2.07 -9.18
C THR A 5 -3.51 1.99 -8.32
N VAL A 6 -2.41 1.50 -8.88
CA VAL A 6 -1.09 1.59 -8.25
C VAL A 6 -0.33 2.76 -8.87
N GLN A 7 0.15 3.67 -8.04
CA GLN A 7 0.90 4.84 -8.47
C GLN A 7 2.15 5.05 -7.63
N VAL A 8 3.08 5.85 -8.15
CA VAL A 8 4.33 6.20 -7.47
C VAL A 8 4.38 7.71 -7.30
N GLU A 9 4.56 8.14 -6.06
CA GLU A 9 4.85 9.53 -5.70
C GLU A 9 6.28 9.62 -5.19
N ASP A 10 6.91 10.79 -5.31
CA ASP A 10 8.31 10.94 -4.89
C ASP A 10 8.44 11.01 -3.36
N LEU A 11 7.62 11.82 -2.70
CA LEU A 11 7.67 12.09 -1.25
C LEU A 11 6.38 11.69 -0.52
N PRO A 12 6.48 11.19 0.73
CA PRO A 12 5.32 10.92 1.57
C PRO A 12 4.63 12.20 2.06
N PRO A 13 3.37 12.11 2.53
CA PRO A 13 2.66 13.26 3.09
C PRO A 13 3.38 13.83 4.31
N PRO A 14 3.28 15.16 4.54
CA PRO A 14 3.78 15.79 5.75
C PRO A 14 3.23 15.10 7.01
N GLY A 15 4.11 14.79 7.96
CA GLY A 15 3.76 14.08 9.20
C GLY A 15 4.00 12.57 9.16
N GLN A 16 4.26 11.97 8.00
CA GLN A 16 4.61 10.54 7.88
C GLN A 16 5.89 10.30 7.05
N PRO A 17 7.05 10.85 7.44
CA PRO A 17 8.29 10.83 6.64
C PRO A 17 8.91 9.43 6.44
N GLY A 18 8.41 8.42 7.15
CA GLY A 18 8.82 7.02 7.05
C GLY A 18 7.91 6.15 6.20
N LEU A 19 6.81 6.68 5.67
CA LEU A 19 5.81 5.90 4.95
C LEU A 19 6.39 5.36 3.63
N LEU A 20 6.24 4.05 3.41
CA LEU A 20 6.72 3.37 2.20
C LEU A 20 5.60 3.23 1.16
N GLY A 21 4.39 2.93 1.63
CA GLY A 21 3.19 2.82 0.82
C GLY A 21 1.96 3.32 1.58
N LEU A 22 0.89 3.59 0.85
CA LEU A 22 -0.40 3.95 1.42
C LEU A 22 -1.54 3.49 0.54
N TYR A 23 -2.41 2.66 1.10
CA TYR A 23 -3.72 2.38 0.57
C TYR A 23 -4.71 3.49 0.96
N ARG A 24 -5.37 4.08 -0.04
CA ARG A 24 -6.46 5.04 0.12
C ARG A 24 -7.67 4.55 -0.65
N GLY A 25 -8.69 4.13 0.08
CA GLY A 25 -9.91 3.59 -0.50
C GLY A 25 -10.94 3.27 0.55
N ILE A 26 -12.14 2.88 0.10
CA ILE A 26 -13.14 2.27 1.00
C ILE A 26 -12.92 0.76 0.91
N PRO A 27 -12.50 0.09 2.00
CA PRO A 27 -12.25 -1.35 2.01
C PRO A 27 -13.43 -2.13 1.42
N LEU A 28 -13.15 -3.18 0.65
CA LEU A 28 -14.18 -4.01 0.01
C LEU A 28 -15.23 -4.52 1.01
N SER A 29 -14.83 -4.85 2.23
CA SER A 29 -15.70 -5.31 3.32
C SER A 29 -16.74 -4.28 3.79
N GLN A 30 -16.55 -3.00 3.46
CA GLN A 30 -17.44 -1.90 3.85
C GLN A 30 -18.23 -1.33 2.67
N ARG A 31 -18.08 -1.89 1.45
CA ARG A 31 -18.81 -1.43 0.26
C ARG A 31 -20.25 -1.97 0.28
N GLY A 32 -21.21 -1.09 0.59
CA GLY A 32 -22.65 -1.40 0.51
C GLY A 32 -23.22 -1.37 -0.92
N ARG A 33 -24.54 -1.57 -1.08
CA ARG A 33 -25.25 -1.63 -2.39
C ARG A 33 -25.21 -0.32 -3.21
N GLY A 34 -24.71 0.78 -2.66
CA GLY A 34 -24.66 2.10 -3.30
C GLY A 34 -23.31 2.46 -3.94
N TYR A 35 -22.43 1.48 -4.18
CA TYR A 35 -21.09 1.69 -4.74
C TYR A 35 -21.12 1.97 -6.27
N THR A 36 -21.82 3.04 -6.66
CA THR A 36 -21.88 3.57 -8.03
C THR A 36 -21.23 4.96 -8.06
N ASN A 37 -20.38 5.26 -9.04
CA ASN A 37 -19.64 6.53 -9.20
C ASN A 37 -18.57 6.85 -8.14
N VAL A 38 -17.89 5.84 -7.59
CA VAL A 38 -16.78 6.05 -6.64
C VAL A 38 -15.45 6.00 -7.38
N LEU A 39 -14.53 6.91 -7.05
CA LEU A 39 -13.15 6.89 -7.57
C LEU A 39 -12.48 5.53 -7.24
N PRO A 40 -11.58 5.04 -8.10
CA PRO A 40 -10.78 3.85 -7.79
C PRO A 40 -10.04 4.02 -6.47
N ASP A 41 -9.89 2.92 -5.73
CA ASP A 41 -8.97 2.91 -4.61
C ASP A 41 -7.54 3.05 -5.15
N THR A 42 -6.66 3.64 -4.36
CA THR A 42 -5.30 3.93 -4.78
C THR A 42 -4.30 3.34 -3.81
N ILE A 43 -3.29 2.65 -4.34
CA ILE A 43 -2.08 2.29 -3.63
C ILE A 43 -0.97 3.23 -4.11
N THR A 44 -0.49 4.10 -3.24
CA THR A 44 0.65 4.99 -3.52
C THR A 44 1.91 4.39 -2.93
N LEU A 45 2.97 4.25 -3.73
CA LEU A 45 4.32 3.95 -3.26
C LEU A 45 5.17 5.23 -3.22
N TYR A 46 5.96 5.41 -2.16
CA TYR A 46 6.80 6.59 -1.98
C TYR A 46 8.26 6.29 -2.34
N ARG A 47 8.68 6.76 -3.51
CA ARG A 47 9.97 6.42 -4.11
C ARG A 47 11.14 6.80 -3.21
N ALA A 48 11.17 8.03 -2.68
CA ALA A 48 12.32 8.52 -1.91
C ALA A 48 12.53 7.73 -0.61
N THR A 49 11.45 7.33 0.08
CA THR A 49 11.55 6.58 1.34
C THR A 49 11.93 5.12 1.09
N ILE A 50 11.36 4.49 0.05
CA ILE A 50 11.73 3.13 -0.37
C ILE A 50 13.21 3.09 -0.77
N MET A 51 13.66 4.00 -1.64
CA MET A 51 15.07 4.04 -2.08
C MET A 51 16.01 4.34 -0.92
N ARG A 52 15.67 5.28 -0.04
CA ARG A 52 16.48 5.58 1.15
C ARG A 52 16.64 4.35 2.05
N SER A 53 15.58 3.55 2.19
CA SER A 53 15.58 2.35 3.03
C SER A 53 16.28 1.16 2.38
N ALA A 54 16.22 1.05 1.06
CA ALA A 54 16.90 0.01 0.29
C ALA A 54 18.39 0.29 0.08
N GLY A 55 18.79 1.57 0.06
CA GLY A 55 20.16 1.98 -0.29
C GLY A 55 20.46 1.72 -1.77
N LEU A 56 21.66 1.22 -2.06
CA LEU A 56 22.12 0.91 -3.42
C LEU A 56 21.87 -0.54 -3.85
N ASP A 57 21.22 -1.35 -3.00
CA ASP A 57 20.95 -2.76 -3.30
C ASP A 57 19.63 -2.91 -4.08
N GLU A 58 19.75 -3.23 -5.38
CA GLU A 58 18.61 -3.44 -6.27
C GLU A 58 17.73 -4.63 -5.85
N ARG A 59 18.31 -5.70 -5.28
CA ARG A 59 17.54 -6.86 -4.82
C ARG A 59 16.71 -6.48 -3.61
N ARG A 60 17.30 -5.73 -2.68
CA ARG A 60 16.59 -5.18 -1.53
C ARG A 60 15.49 -4.21 -1.95
N LEU A 61 15.76 -3.34 -2.92
CA LEU A 61 14.76 -2.43 -3.49
C LEU A 61 13.54 -3.19 -4.04
N LYS A 62 13.78 -4.21 -4.87
CA LYS A 62 12.72 -5.06 -5.42
C LYS A 62 11.92 -5.76 -4.34
N ALA A 63 12.59 -6.32 -3.32
CA ALA A 63 11.93 -6.98 -2.20
C ALA A 63 11.05 -6.00 -1.40
N MET A 64 11.57 -4.80 -1.11
CA MET A 64 10.81 -3.77 -0.38
C MET A 64 9.59 -3.29 -1.16
N VAL A 65 9.70 -3.09 -2.47
CA VAL A 65 8.55 -2.72 -3.32
C VAL A 65 7.50 -3.82 -3.29
N ALA A 66 7.89 -5.08 -3.52
CA ALA A 66 6.97 -6.21 -3.53
C ALA A 66 6.25 -6.38 -2.18
N HIS A 67 7.00 -6.26 -1.09
CA HIS A 67 6.48 -6.35 0.27
C HIS A 67 5.49 -5.23 0.59
N THR A 68 5.85 -3.98 0.27
CA THR A 68 4.98 -2.81 0.47
C THR A 68 3.68 -2.97 -0.32
N VAL A 69 3.76 -3.37 -1.59
CA VAL A 69 2.56 -3.60 -2.41
C VAL A 69 1.68 -4.69 -1.82
N ALA A 70 2.27 -5.82 -1.39
CA ALA A 70 1.52 -6.92 -0.79
C ALA A 70 0.77 -6.47 0.49
N HIS A 71 1.42 -5.67 1.34
CA HIS A 71 0.80 -5.08 2.53
C HIS A 71 -0.37 -4.16 2.18
N GLU A 72 -0.20 -3.21 1.27
CA GLU A 72 -1.28 -2.29 0.89
C GLU A 72 -2.45 -3.02 0.21
N VAL A 73 -2.16 -4.09 -0.52
CA VAL A 73 -3.19 -4.99 -1.08
C VAL A 73 -3.93 -5.73 0.03
N ALA A 74 -3.27 -6.18 1.08
CA ALA A 74 -3.93 -6.81 2.22
C ALA A 74 -4.90 -5.83 2.89
N HIS A 75 -4.49 -4.58 3.09
CA HIS A 75 -5.35 -3.52 3.61
C HIS A 75 -6.56 -3.24 2.71
N HIS A 76 -6.39 -3.29 1.38
CA HIS A 76 -7.51 -3.20 0.44
C HIS A 76 -8.59 -4.27 0.69
N PHE A 77 -8.16 -5.49 1.02
CA PHE A 77 -9.06 -6.59 1.39
C PHE A 77 -9.58 -6.51 2.84
N GLY A 78 -9.22 -5.47 3.61
CA GLY A 78 -9.64 -5.29 4.99
C GLY A 78 -8.84 -6.14 6.00
N ILE A 79 -7.65 -6.62 5.61
CA ILE A 79 -6.74 -7.32 6.50
C ILE A 79 -5.95 -6.27 7.28
N SER A 80 -5.99 -6.34 8.61
CA SER A 80 -5.24 -5.44 9.50
C SER A 80 -3.79 -5.89 9.68
N ASP A 81 -2.93 -4.98 10.16
CA ASP A 81 -1.54 -5.31 10.53
C ASP A 81 -1.50 -6.47 11.52
N GLN A 82 -2.36 -6.43 12.54
CA GLN A 82 -2.47 -7.52 13.53
C GLN A 82 -2.71 -8.87 12.83
N ARG A 83 -3.60 -8.89 11.83
CA ARG A 83 -3.91 -10.13 11.12
C ARG A 83 -2.73 -10.60 10.26
N LEU A 84 -1.96 -9.70 9.67
CA LEU A 84 -0.73 -10.03 8.94
C LEU A 84 0.32 -10.67 9.86
N PHE A 85 0.49 -10.15 11.07
CA PHE A 85 1.35 -10.75 12.09
C PHE A 85 0.87 -12.16 12.49
N GLU A 86 -0.43 -12.36 12.69
CA GLU A 86 -1.00 -13.66 13.08
C GLU A 86 -0.80 -14.76 12.02
N ILE A 87 -0.66 -14.39 10.75
CA ILE A 87 -0.52 -15.33 9.63
C ILE A 87 0.90 -15.38 9.05
N ASP A 88 1.88 -14.79 9.73
CA ASP A 88 3.29 -14.75 9.32
C ASP A 88 3.49 -14.17 7.90
N ALA A 89 2.73 -13.10 7.61
CA ALA A 89 2.77 -12.40 6.32
C ALA A 89 3.22 -10.92 6.47
N TYR A 90 3.92 -10.61 7.56
CA TYR A 90 4.48 -9.28 7.85
C TYR A 90 5.95 -9.15 7.42
#